data_AF-A0A7J3JB38-F1
#
_entry.id   AF-A0A7J3JB38-F1
#
_cell.length_a   1.000
_cell.length_b   1.000
_cell.length_c   1.000
_cell.angle_alpha   90.00
_cell.angle_beta   90.00
_cell.angle_gamma   90.00
#
_symmetry.space_group_name_H-M   'P 1'
#
loop_
_entity.id
_entity.type
_entity.pdbx_description
1 polymer ?
#
loop_
_entity_poly.entity_id
_entity_poly.type
_entity_poly.pdbx_seq_one_letter_code
_entity_poly.pdbx_strand_id
1 'polypeptide(L)'
;MSSGKVYINFEWSIDVWCSLMVEVNDRKFTVILREEAEGYSAQVVELPGCISQGKTRKEAISNIKEAIEGYIEAFPEEIDQLSGKKELVEVSV
;
A
#
# COMPACT_ATOMS: atom_id res chain seq x y z
N MET A 1 28.92 12.03 -7.25
CA MET A 1 29.33 10.62 -7.40
C MET A 1 28.14 9.76 -7.02
N SER A 2 27.60 9.13 -8.04
CA SER A 2 26.37 8.36 -8.09
C SER A 2 26.49 7.05 -7.32
N SER A 3 25.68 6.88 -6.28
CA SER A 3 25.40 5.57 -5.70
C SER A 3 24.10 5.04 -6.32
N GLY A 4 24.25 4.43 -7.50
CA GLY A 4 23.20 3.61 -8.09
C GLY A 4 22.95 2.37 -7.23
N LYS A 5 21.69 1.96 -7.13
CA LYS A 5 21.30 0.60 -6.74
C LYS A 5 20.13 0.13 -7.60
N VAL A 6 20.51 -0.70 -8.58
CA VAL A 6 19.91 -1.96 -9.04
C VAL A 6 18.39 -2.03 -9.20
N TYR A 7 18.00 -2.20 -10.46
CA TYR A 7 16.68 -2.55 -10.99
C TYR A 7 16.29 -3.99 -10.64
N ILE A 8 15.00 -4.23 -10.42
CA ILE A 8 14.39 -5.57 -10.58
C ILE A 8 13.20 -5.41 -11.53
N ASN A 9 13.45 -5.72 -12.81
CA ASN A 9 12.42 -6.14 -13.74
C ASN A 9 12.26 -7.65 -13.56
N PHE A 10 11.10 -8.09 -13.08
CA PHE A 10 10.70 -9.48 -13.09
C PHE A 10 9.36 -9.57 -13.82
N GLU A 11 9.43 -10.06 -15.05
CA GLU A 11 8.27 -10.49 -15.82
C GLU A 11 7.70 -11.74 -15.13
N TRP A 12 6.49 -11.63 -14.57
CA TRP A 12 5.68 -12.80 -14.21
C TRP A 12 4.28 -12.61 -14.79
N SER A 13 3.98 -13.52 -15.70
CA SER A 13 2.66 -13.81 -16.23
C SER A 13 1.68 -14.13 -15.09
N ILE A 14 0.75 -13.21 -14.80
CA ILE A 14 -0.58 -13.47 -14.22
C ILE A 14 -1.35 -12.14 -14.23
N ASP A 15 -2.37 -12.05 -15.07
CA ASP A 15 -3.44 -11.08 -14.86
C ASP A 15 -4.04 -11.31 -13.45
N VAL A 16 -4.41 -10.22 -12.76
CA VAL A 16 -5.24 -10.18 -11.53
C VAL A 16 -4.53 -10.12 -10.16
N TRP A 17 -3.36 -9.46 -9.98
CA TRP A 17 -2.93 -9.02 -8.63
C TRP A 17 -2.36 -7.59 -8.66
N CYS A 18 -3.25 -6.59 -8.65
CA CYS A 18 -2.86 -5.19 -8.47
C CYS A 18 -2.62 -4.88 -6.98
N SER A 19 -1.79 -5.68 -6.29
CA SER A 19 -1.26 -5.29 -4.98
C SER A 19 -0.13 -4.30 -5.22
N LEU A 20 -0.47 -3.01 -5.15
CA LEU A 20 0.55 -1.95 -5.14
C LEU A 20 1.17 -1.93 -3.74
N MET A 21 2.46 -2.25 -3.66
CA MET A 21 3.24 -1.98 -2.45
C MET A 21 3.58 -0.49 -2.39
N VAL A 22 3.35 0.12 -1.23
CA VAL A 22 3.63 1.53 -0.95
C VAL A 22 4.67 1.60 0.16
N GLU A 23 5.72 2.39 -0.05
CA GLU A 23 6.79 2.60 0.93
C GLU A 23 6.67 3.98 1.60
N VAL A 24 6.69 4.00 2.93
CA VAL A 24 6.61 5.20 3.80
C VAL A 24 7.55 5.00 4.99
N ASN A 25 8.47 5.94 5.24
CA ASN A 25 9.43 5.88 6.37
C ASN A 25 10.15 4.52 6.49
N ASP A 26 10.73 4.03 5.37
CA ASP A 26 11.42 2.73 5.26
C ASP A 26 10.55 1.49 5.58
N ARG A 27 9.23 1.64 5.63
CA ARG A 27 8.24 0.57 5.85
C ARG A 27 7.41 0.35 4.60
N LYS A 28 7.06 -0.91 4.33
CA LYS A 28 6.24 -1.30 3.18
C LYS A 28 4.84 -1.69 3.63
N PHE A 29 3.85 -1.16 2.94
CA PHE A 29 2.44 -1.41 3.17
C PHE A 29 1.80 -1.96 1.90
N THR A 30 0.90 -2.90 2.08
CA THR A 30 0.13 -3.49 0.99
C THR A 30 -1.15 -2.68 0.82
N VAL A 31 -1.33 -2.09 -0.35
CA VAL A 31 -2.52 -1.31 -0.66
C VAL A 31 -3.39 -2.05 -1.66
N ILE A 32 -4.65 -2.25 -1.29
CA ILE A 32 -5.72 -2.67 -2.20
C ILE A 32 -6.24 -1.39 -2.86
N LEU A 33 -6.07 -1.31 -4.17
CA LEU A 33 -6.65 -0.25 -4.99
C LEU A 33 -7.87 -0.80 -5.72
N ARG A 34 -9.03 -0.16 -5.54
CA ARG A 34 -10.25 -0.47 -6.29
C ARG A 34 -10.62 0.70 -7.18
N GLU A 35 -11.03 0.39 -8.39
CA GLU A 35 -11.66 1.35 -9.30
C GLU A 35 -13.14 1.46 -8.93
N GLU A 36 -13.62 2.69 -8.82
CA GLU A 36 -14.97 3.04 -8.42
C GLU A 36 -15.64 3.88 -9.52
N ALA A 37 -16.96 4.09 -9.44
CA ALA A 37 -17.69 4.87 -10.44
C ALA A 37 -17.16 6.31 -10.64
N GLU A 38 -16.61 6.92 -9.58
CA GLU A 38 -16.12 8.31 -9.57
C GLU A 38 -14.63 8.43 -9.22
N GLY A 39 -13.83 7.38 -9.45
CA GLY A 39 -12.38 7.43 -9.25
C GLY A 39 -11.80 6.13 -8.71
N TYR A 40 -10.97 6.23 -7.68
CA TYR A 40 -10.26 5.11 -7.06
C TYR A 40 -10.35 5.18 -5.54
N SER A 41 -10.58 4.04 -4.91
CA SER A 41 -10.42 3.85 -3.48
C SER A 41 -9.14 3.07 -3.18
N ALA A 42 -8.45 3.44 -2.11
CA ALA A 42 -7.21 2.82 -1.65
C ALA A 42 -7.37 2.42 -0.18
N GLN A 43 -7.03 1.18 0.15
CA GLN A 43 -7.11 0.64 1.51
C GLN A 43 -5.82 -0.09 1.86
N VAL A 44 -5.29 0.16 3.06
CA VAL A 44 -4.11 -0.54 3.58
C VAL A 44 -4.55 -1.85 4.22
N VAL A 45 -3.92 -2.97 3.84
CA VAL A 45 -4.27 -4.30 4.40
C VAL A 45 -3.84 -4.40 5.86
N GLU A 46 -2.66 -3.89 6.17
CA GLU A 46 -2.09 -3.91 7.51
C GLU A 46 -2.83 -3.00 8.49
N LEU A 47 -3.53 -2.00 7.97
CA LEU A 47 -4.21 -0.96 8.73
C LEU A 47 -5.65 -0.82 8.19
N PRO A 48 -6.60 -1.67 8.62
CA PRO A 48 -7.94 -1.72 8.04
C PRO A 48 -8.72 -0.39 8.17
N GLY A 49 -8.35 0.46 9.14
CA GLY A 49 -8.89 1.81 9.31
C GLY A 49 -8.25 2.88 8.42
N CYS A 50 -7.16 2.57 7.72
CA CYS A 50 -6.47 3.49 6.84
C CYS A 50 -6.99 3.32 5.40
N ILE A 51 -7.90 4.22 5.02
CA ILE A 51 -8.59 4.24 3.73
C ILE A 51 -8.49 5.65 3.16
N SER A 52 -8.31 5.76 1.86
CA SER A 52 -8.27 7.02 1.14
C SER A 52 -8.88 6.88 -0.25
N GLN A 53 -9.14 8.00 -0.92
CA GLN A 53 -9.77 8.04 -2.24
C GLN A 53 -9.16 9.14 -3.11
N GLY A 54 -9.29 9.01 -4.42
CA GLY A 54 -8.87 10.03 -5.38
C GLY A 54 -9.56 9.86 -6.72
N LYS A 55 -9.70 10.93 -7.50
CA LYS A 55 -10.28 10.88 -8.86
C LYS A 55 -9.40 10.12 -9.84
N THR A 56 -8.10 10.03 -9.55
CA THR A 56 -7.14 9.26 -10.34
C THR A 56 -6.40 8.25 -9.48
N ARG A 57 -5.90 7.18 -10.11
CA ARG A 57 -5.05 6.18 -9.45
C ARG A 57 -3.87 6.81 -8.72
N LYS A 58 -3.21 7.79 -9.35
CA LYS A 58 -2.06 8.48 -8.76
C LYS A 58 -2.46 9.30 -7.54
N GLU A 59 -3.60 9.98 -7.60
CA GLU A 59 -4.15 10.75 -6.48
C GLU A 59 -4.52 9.84 -5.31
N ALA A 60 -5.24 8.74 -5.54
CA ALA A 60 -5.58 7.79 -4.47
C ALA A 60 -4.33 7.20 -3.79
N ILE A 61 -3.27 6.89 -4.57
CA ILE A 61 -1.98 6.43 -4.03
C ILE A 61 -1.25 7.55 -3.27
N SER A 62 -1.37 8.80 -3.68
CA SER A 62 -0.78 9.93 -2.93
C SER A 62 -1.51 10.13 -1.60
N ASN A 63 -2.84 10.13 -1.65
CA ASN A 63 -3.66 10.40 -0.48
C ASN A 63 -3.58 9.27 0.55
N ILE A 64 -3.41 8.01 0.13
CA ILE A 64 -3.20 6.90 1.07
C ILE A 64 -1.81 6.96 1.73
N LYS A 65 -0.79 7.49 1.05
CA LYS A 65 0.54 7.71 1.66
C LYS A 65 0.46 8.72 2.79
N GLU A 66 -0.21 9.84 2.56
CA GLU A 66 -0.43 10.87 3.60
C GLU A 66 -1.23 10.31 4.78
N ALA A 67 -2.24 9.47 4.50
CA ALA A 67 -3.01 8.81 5.56
C ALA A 67 -2.16 7.82 6.38
N ILE A 68 -1.25 7.07 5.73
CA ILE A 68 -0.29 6.18 6.41
C ILE A 68 0.67 6.99 7.28
N GLU A 69 1.20 8.10 6.77
CA GLU A 69 2.09 8.99 7.52
C GLU A 69 1.41 9.52 8.79
N GLY A 70 0.20 10.07 8.65
CA GLY A 70 -0.59 10.53 9.79
C GLY A 70 -0.91 9.42 10.79
N TYR A 71 -1.16 8.19 10.33
CA TYR A 71 -1.37 7.04 11.22
C TYR A 71 -0.10 6.69 12.00
N ILE A 72 1.06 6.65 11.34
CA ILE A 72 2.34 6.36 12.00
C ILE A 72 2.66 7.40 13.08
N GLU A 73 2.37 8.67 12.82
CA GLU A 73 2.58 9.74 13.79
C GLU A 73 1.62 9.64 14.98
N ALA A 74 0.36 9.27 14.74
CA ALA A 74 -0.65 9.13 15.78
C ALA A 74 -0.46 7.87 16.65
N PHE A 75 0.00 6.76 16.05
CA PHE A 75 0.05 5.43 16.70
C PHE A 75 1.40 4.70 16.49
N PRO A 76 2.53 5.26 16.94
CA PRO A 76 3.85 4.68 16.70
C PRO A 76 4.05 3.27 17.31
N GLU A 77 3.42 2.99 18.45
CA GLU A 77 3.53 1.70 19.15
C GLU A 77 2.84 0.55 18.40
N GLU A 78 1.72 0.82 17.73
CA GLU A 78 1.00 -0.18 16.92
C GLU A 78 1.81 -0.58 15.67
N ILE A 79 2.53 0.38 15.09
CA ILE A 79 3.32 0.13 13.89
C ILE A 79 4.53 -0.76 14.17
N ASP A 80 5.14 -0.67 15.35
CA ASP A 80 6.28 -1.53 15.71
C ASP A 80 5.90 -3.02 15.73
N GLN A 81 4.64 -3.30 16.11
CA GLN A 81 4.08 -4.65 16.15
C GLN A 81 3.80 -5.23 14.75
N LEU A 82 3.79 -4.41 13.70
CA LEU A 82 3.54 -4.84 12.32
C LEU A 82 4.74 -5.52 11.64
N SER A 83 5.86 -5.68 12.34
CA SER A 83 7.14 -6.22 11.82
C SER A 83 7.17 -7.76 11.60
N GLY A 84 6.08 -8.47 11.89
CA GLY A 84 5.95 -9.90 11.64
C GLY A 84 5.89 -10.28 10.15
N LYS A 85 6.24 -11.54 9.82
CA LYS A 85 5.96 -12.12 8.48
C LYS A 85 4.45 -12.18 8.26
N LYS A 86 3.98 -11.75 7.09
CA LYS A 86 2.57 -11.74 6.71
C LYS A 86 2.35 -12.60 5.48
N GLU A 87 1.26 -13.35 5.48
CA GLU A 87 0.76 -14.11 4.34
C GLU A 87 -0.63 -13.57 3.99
N LEU A 88 -0.81 -13.15 2.74
CA LEU A 88 -2.11 -12.69 2.25
C LEU A 88 -2.88 -13.92 1.78
N VAL A 89 -4.00 -14.21 2.46
CA VAL A 89 -4.89 -15.31 2.11
C VAL A 89 -6.25 -14.73 1.72
N GLU A 90 -6.66 -15.00 0.48
CA GLU A 90 -8.01 -14.68 0.01
C GLU A 90 -8.93 -15.88 0.24
N VAL A 91 -10.09 -15.66 0.87
CA VAL A 91 -11.10 -16.71 1.10
C VAL A 91 -12.38 -16.30 0.37
N SER A 92 -12.82 -17.13 -0.55
CA SER A 92 -14.15 -17.03 -1.19
C SER A 92 -15.08 -18.11 -0.62
N VAL A 93 -16.33 -17.75 -0.36
CA VAL A 93 -17.40 -18.63 0.15
C VAL A 93 -18.39 -18.93 -0.96
#